data_AF-A0AAQ0VCK0-F1
#
_entry.id   AF-A0AAQ0VCK0-F1
#
_cell.length_a   1.000
_cell.length_b   1.000
_cell.length_c   1.000
_cell.angle_alpha   90.00
_cell.angle_beta   90.00
_cell.angle_gamma   90.00
#
_symmetry.space_group_name_H-M   'P 1'
#
loop_
_entity.id
_entity.type
_entity.pdbx_description
1 polymer ?
#
loop_
_entity_poly.entity_id
_entity_poly.type
_entity_poly.pdbx_seq_one_letter_code
_entity_poly.pdbx_strand_id
1 'polypeptide(L)'
;MFSQDDIRLAFDKLEPHWNEIEAEHKKREEYFISLINNDYSETAELLKCHLIIEHYLNIFLEKELGLDNLNEAKLSFFNKMKLLPDNKVVTFVKPGIVRINTLRNKVAHQLDVKFSNKDLGEISSILKIARTDVDALSFIENIKKFTSVACTWLTPKDDKIQGYIAESISHIKYNE
;
A
#
# COMPACT_ATOMS: atom_id res chain seq x y z
N MET A 1 39.27 12.15 -13.76
CA MET A 1 38.92 11.31 -14.93
C MET A 1 40.11 10.38 -15.14
N PHE A 2 39.91 9.06 -15.12
CA PHE A 2 41.00 8.11 -15.31
C PHE A 2 41.54 8.21 -16.74
N SER A 3 42.86 8.15 -16.91
CA SER A 3 43.45 8.11 -18.25
C SER A 3 43.21 6.75 -18.90
N GLN A 4 43.33 6.65 -20.23
CA GLN A 4 43.21 5.36 -20.92
C GLN A 4 44.29 4.37 -20.47
N ASP A 5 45.48 4.87 -20.15
CA ASP A 5 46.59 4.06 -19.64
C ASP A 5 46.30 3.50 -18.24
N ASP A 6 45.67 4.30 -17.37
CA ASP A 6 45.23 3.84 -16.04
C ASP A 6 44.18 2.72 -16.14
N ILE A 7 43.24 2.85 -17.08
CA ILE A 7 42.20 1.83 -17.32
C ILE A 7 42.86 0.55 -17.85
N ARG A 8 43.76 0.66 -18.84
CA ARG A 8 44.43 -0.50 -19.44
C ARG A 8 45.25 -1.27 -18.41
N LEU A 9 46.02 -0.56 -17.59
CA LEU A 9 46.84 -1.16 -16.53
C LEU A 9 45.98 -1.83 -15.45
N ALA A 10 44.75 -1.36 -15.22
CA ALA A 10 43.79 -2.04 -14.35
C ALA A 10 43.26 -3.35 -14.98
N PHE A 11 42.94 -3.34 -16.28
CA PHE A 11 42.49 -4.55 -17.00
C PHE A 11 43.59 -5.62 -17.10
N ASP A 12 44.83 -5.23 -17.40
CA ASP A 12 45.97 -6.15 -17.45
C ASP A 12 46.17 -6.88 -16.10
N LYS A 13 45.88 -6.21 -14.98
CA LYS A 13 45.94 -6.81 -13.64
C LYS A 13 44.76 -7.74 -13.33
N LEU A 14 43.61 -7.53 -13.97
CA LEU A 14 42.40 -8.33 -13.78
C LEU A 14 42.35 -9.53 -14.72
N GLU A 15 43.03 -9.48 -15.86
CA GLU A 15 43.06 -10.52 -16.89
C GLU A 15 43.36 -11.93 -16.34
N PRO A 16 44.36 -12.13 -15.44
CA PRO A 16 44.62 -13.45 -14.87
C PRO A 16 43.47 -14.01 -14.02
N HIS A 17 42.61 -13.13 -13.49
CA HIS A 17 41.48 -13.47 -12.62
C HIS A 17 40.14 -13.45 -13.38
N TRP A 18 40.14 -13.25 -14.70
CA TRP A 18 38.92 -13.00 -15.47
C TRP A 18 37.89 -14.12 -15.34
N ASN A 19 38.35 -15.38 -15.36
CA ASN A 19 37.46 -16.54 -15.20
C ASN A 19 36.76 -16.57 -13.83
N GLU A 20 37.46 -16.17 -12.75
CA GLU A 20 36.87 -16.10 -11.41
C GLU A 20 35.87 -14.94 -11.32
N ILE A 21 36.22 -13.79 -11.91
CA ILE A 21 35.35 -12.61 -11.98
C ILE A 21 34.08 -12.93 -12.77
N GLU A 22 34.20 -13.59 -13.92
CA GLU A 22 33.09 -13.98 -14.78
C GLU A 22 32.18 -15.01 -14.09
N ALA A 23 32.77 -16.00 -13.39
CA ALA A 23 32.00 -16.97 -12.62
C ALA A 23 31.19 -16.31 -11.49
N GLU A 24 31.77 -15.36 -10.75
CA GLU A 24 31.07 -14.59 -9.72
C GLU A 24 30.00 -13.65 -10.31
N HIS A 25 30.29 -13.01 -11.44
CA HIS A 25 29.33 -12.18 -12.16
C HIS A 25 28.12 -13.00 -12.59
N LYS A 26 28.35 -14.16 -13.20
CA LYS A 26 27.30 -15.08 -13.65
C LYS A 26 26.36 -15.49 -12.50
N LYS A 27 26.91 -15.86 -11.33
CA LYS A 27 26.08 -16.19 -10.15
C LYS A 27 25.20 -15.01 -9.71
N ARG A 28 25.75 -13.79 -9.72
CA ARG A 28 25.00 -12.58 -9.34
C ARG A 28 23.94 -12.23 -10.38
N GLU A 29 24.25 -12.41 -11.66
CA GLU A 29 23.33 -12.20 -12.76
C GLU A 29 22.18 -13.21 -12.73
N GLU A 30 22.47 -14.49 -12.48
CA GLU A 30 21.44 -15.52 -12.28
C GLU A 30 20.49 -15.16 -11.12
N TYR A 31 21.04 -14.69 -10.00
CA TYR A 31 20.22 -14.21 -8.88
C TYR A 31 19.38 -12.97 -9.25
N PHE A 32 19.98 -11.99 -9.94
CA PHE A 32 19.26 -10.80 -10.41
C PHE A 32 18.12 -11.16 -11.36
N ILE A 33 18.36 -12.06 -12.32
CA ILE A 33 17.35 -12.59 -13.22
C ILE A 33 16.23 -13.27 -12.44
N SER A 34 16.57 -14.04 -11.39
CA SER A 34 15.57 -14.68 -10.52
C SER A 34 14.68 -13.65 -9.80
N LEU A 35 15.22 -12.50 -9.42
CA LEU A 35 14.44 -11.42 -8.81
C LEU A 35 13.52 -10.76 -9.84
N ILE A 36 14.04 -10.35 -11.01
CA ILE A 36 13.22 -9.70 -12.04
C ILE A 36 12.07 -10.59 -12.53
N ASN A 37 12.31 -11.89 -12.65
CA ASN A 37 11.31 -12.84 -13.16
C ASN A 37 10.33 -13.32 -12.09
N ASN A 38 10.47 -12.89 -10.83
CA ASN A 38 9.51 -13.26 -9.79
C ASN A 38 8.13 -12.64 -10.08
N ASP A 39 7.07 -13.35 -9.71
CA ASP A 39 5.70 -12.85 -9.89
C ASP A 39 5.36 -11.81 -8.80
N TYR A 40 5.35 -10.54 -9.20
CA TYR A 40 5.00 -9.41 -8.32
C TYR A 40 3.55 -8.93 -8.49
N SER A 41 2.68 -9.71 -9.15
CA SER A 41 1.31 -9.31 -9.45
C SER A 41 0.51 -8.87 -8.21
N GLU A 42 0.51 -9.66 -7.13
CA GLU A 42 -0.20 -9.32 -5.90
C GLU A 42 0.34 -8.04 -5.25
N THR A 43 1.66 -7.84 -5.28
CA THR A 43 2.31 -6.62 -4.77
C THR A 43 1.89 -5.40 -5.58
N ALA A 44 1.91 -5.50 -6.91
CA ALA A 44 1.47 -4.43 -7.80
C ALA A 44 -0.01 -4.09 -7.58
N GLU A 45 -0.87 -5.10 -7.40
CA GLU A 45 -2.29 -4.90 -7.13
C GLU A 45 -2.56 -4.26 -5.75
N LEU A 46 -1.81 -4.65 -4.71
CA LEU A 46 -1.89 -4.03 -3.39
C LEU A 46 -1.50 -2.55 -3.45
N LEU A 47 -0.39 -2.24 -4.13
CA LEU A 47 0.08 -0.87 -4.33
C LEU A 47 -0.94 -0.03 -5.11
N LYS A 48 -1.54 -0.60 -6.17
CA LYS A 48 -2.62 0.05 -6.92
C LYS A 48 -3.82 0.37 -6.01
N CYS A 49 -4.26 -0.57 -5.19
CA CYS A 49 -5.36 -0.36 -4.25
C CYS A 49 -5.06 0.75 -3.23
N HIS A 50 -3.84 0.76 -2.69
CA HIS A 50 -3.36 1.82 -1.81
C HIS A 50 -3.44 3.22 -2.44
N LEU A 51 -2.95 3.37 -3.68
CA LEU A 51 -3.00 4.64 -4.41
C LEU A 51 -4.43 5.13 -4.66
N ILE A 52 -5.35 4.21 -4.97
CA ILE A 52 -6.77 4.53 -5.13
C ILE A 52 -7.35 5.05 -3.80
N ILE A 53 -7.09 4.36 -2.68
CA ILE A 53 -7.56 4.83 -1.36
C ILE A 53 -6.97 6.20 -1.03
N GLU A 54 -5.68 6.43 -1.31
CA GLU A 54 -5.05 7.72 -1.07
C GLU A 54 -5.68 8.85 -1.89
N HIS A 55 -6.04 8.58 -3.15
CA HIS A 55 -6.75 9.54 -3.97
C HIS A 55 -8.10 9.97 -3.34
N TYR A 56 -8.90 9.01 -2.90
CA TYR A 56 -10.17 9.31 -2.22
C TYR A 56 -9.98 9.96 -0.84
N LEU A 57 -8.89 9.61 -0.14
CA LEU A 57 -8.53 10.25 1.12
C LEU A 57 -8.22 11.73 0.91
N ASN A 58 -7.48 12.10 -0.14
CA ASN A 58 -7.24 13.51 -0.47
C ASN A 58 -8.56 14.26 -0.73
N ILE A 59 -9.45 13.68 -1.54
CA ILE A 59 -10.77 14.28 -1.84
C ILE A 59 -11.57 14.50 -0.56
N PHE A 60 -11.58 13.52 0.34
CA PHE A 60 -12.26 13.63 1.63
C PHE A 60 -11.69 14.78 2.45
N LEU A 61 -10.37 14.81 2.65
CA LEU A 61 -9.71 15.82 3.48
C LEU A 61 -9.90 17.24 2.93
N GLU A 62 -9.85 17.41 1.61
CA GLU A 62 -10.12 18.70 0.95
C GLU A 62 -11.58 19.13 1.18
N LYS A 63 -12.55 18.26 0.87
CA LYS A 63 -13.97 18.64 0.85
C LYS A 63 -14.62 18.69 2.24
N GLU A 64 -14.27 17.77 3.13
CA GLU A 64 -14.93 17.61 4.43
C GLU A 64 -14.23 18.34 5.58
N LEU A 65 -12.94 18.67 5.41
CA LEU A 65 -12.15 19.38 6.42
C LEU A 65 -11.62 20.74 5.92
N GLY A 66 -11.86 21.10 4.65
CA GLY A 66 -11.39 22.37 4.08
C GLY A 66 -9.86 22.47 4.02
N LEU A 67 -9.17 21.33 3.96
CA LEU A 67 -7.72 21.29 3.88
C LEU A 67 -7.29 21.44 2.42
N ASP A 68 -7.25 22.68 1.94
CA ASP A 68 -6.71 22.99 0.62
C ASP A 68 -5.19 22.77 0.57
N ASN A 69 -4.64 22.54 -0.63
CA ASN A 69 -3.20 22.41 -0.89
C ASN A 69 -2.49 21.23 -0.20
N LEU A 70 -3.18 20.11 0.07
CA LEU A 70 -2.56 18.88 0.62
C LEU A 70 -1.37 18.37 -0.21
N ASN A 71 -1.40 18.58 -1.53
CA ASN A 71 -0.31 18.22 -2.42
C ASN A 71 0.96 19.05 -2.19
N GLU A 72 0.83 20.33 -1.83
CA GLU A 72 1.96 21.20 -1.50
C GLU A 72 2.55 20.85 -0.13
N ALA A 73 1.69 20.45 0.81
CA ALA A 73 2.09 20.00 2.14
C ALA A 73 2.88 18.68 2.13
N LYS A 74 2.92 17.95 1.00
CA LYS A 74 3.64 16.68 0.81
C LYS A 74 3.43 15.69 1.96
N LEU A 75 2.21 15.65 2.50
CA LEU A 75 1.89 14.77 3.61
C LEU A 75 2.00 13.31 3.17
N SER A 76 2.66 12.49 3.98
CA SER A 76 2.66 11.04 3.77
C SER A 76 1.26 10.47 3.94
N PHE A 77 0.97 9.33 3.32
CA PHE A 77 -0.28 8.60 3.54
C PHE A 77 -0.62 8.40 5.02
N PHE A 78 0.39 8.08 5.82
CA PHE A 78 0.24 7.93 7.27
C PHE A 78 -0.22 9.22 7.96
N ASN A 79 0.35 10.36 7.59
CA ASN A 79 -0.06 11.64 8.14
C ASN A 79 -1.49 12.01 7.71
N LYS A 80 -1.86 11.74 6.45
CA LYS A 80 -3.22 11.96 5.94
C LYS A 80 -4.25 11.11 6.70
N MET A 81 -3.96 9.83 6.96
CA MET A 81 -4.85 8.96 7.74
C MET A 81 -5.07 9.48 9.17
N LYS A 82 -4.06 10.09 9.79
CA LYS A 82 -4.19 10.67 11.13
C LYS A 82 -5.14 11.86 11.18
N LEU A 83 -5.36 12.54 10.05
CA LEU A 83 -6.31 13.65 9.94
C LEU A 83 -7.77 13.15 9.83
N LEU A 84 -8.00 11.86 9.63
CA LEU A 84 -9.35 11.31 9.60
C LEU A 84 -10.00 11.45 10.98
N PRO A 85 -11.18 12.08 11.07
CA PRO A 85 -11.89 12.25 12.33
C PRO A 85 -12.37 10.90 12.90
N ASP A 86 -12.41 10.80 14.22
CA ASP A 86 -12.85 9.61 14.96
C ASP A 86 -14.35 9.60 15.27
N ASN A 87 -15.06 10.69 14.92
CA ASN A 87 -16.47 10.88 15.19
C ASN A 87 -17.33 11.00 13.92
N LYS A 88 -16.78 10.69 12.73
CA LYS A 88 -17.53 10.70 11.48
C LYS A 88 -17.70 9.29 10.92
N VAL A 89 -18.57 9.21 9.93
CA VAL A 89 -18.82 8.05 9.07
C VAL A 89 -17.53 7.30 8.69
N VAL A 90 -16.48 8.02 8.28
CA VAL A 90 -15.19 7.44 7.86
C VAL A 90 -14.48 6.59 8.93
N THR A 91 -14.78 6.76 10.21
CA THR A 91 -14.17 6.01 11.32
C THR A 91 -14.37 4.51 11.15
N PHE A 92 -15.48 4.07 10.54
CA PHE A 92 -15.76 2.66 10.27
C PHE A 92 -14.70 1.96 9.41
N VAL A 93 -14.12 2.67 8.42
CA VAL A 93 -13.12 2.08 7.50
C VAL A 93 -11.67 2.37 7.91
N LYS A 94 -11.45 3.31 8.84
CA LYS A 94 -10.11 3.77 9.26
C LYS A 94 -9.19 2.62 9.69
N PRO A 95 -9.61 1.62 10.50
CA PRO A 95 -8.73 0.50 10.88
C PRO A 95 -8.25 -0.32 9.68
N GLY A 96 -9.11 -0.54 8.68
CA GLY A 96 -8.75 -1.23 7.45
C GLY A 96 -7.76 -0.43 6.59
N ILE A 97 -7.92 0.90 6.51
CA ILE A 97 -6.97 1.77 5.80
C ILE A 97 -5.60 1.75 6.48
N VAL A 98 -5.55 1.75 7.81
CA VAL A 98 -4.30 1.58 8.59
C VAL A 98 -3.65 0.22 8.28
N ARG A 99 -4.46 -0.83 8.14
CA ARG A 99 -3.95 -2.14 7.75
C ARG A 99 -3.37 -2.15 6.33
N ILE A 100 -4.00 -1.48 5.36
CA ILE A 100 -3.42 -1.28 4.01
C ILE A 100 -2.04 -0.61 4.10
N ASN A 101 -1.88 0.44 4.89
CA ASN A 101 -0.57 1.09 5.06
C ASN A 101 0.49 0.13 5.61
N THR A 102 0.09 -0.72 6.57
CA THR A 102 1.00 -1.73 7.16
C THR A 102 1.44 -2.75 6.11
N LEU A 103 0.51 -3.27 5.30
CA LEU A 103 0.81 -4.20 4.21
C LEU A 103 1.69 -3.54 3.14
N ARG A 104 1.37 -2.29 2.77
CA ARG A 104 2.15 -1.50 1.82
C ARG A 104 3.58 -1.27 2.28
N ASN A 105 3.77 -0.93 3.56
CA ASN A 105 5.12 -0.73 4.11
C ASN A 105 5.96 -2.02 4.05
N LYS A 106 5.35 -3.20 4.23
CA LYS A 106 6.08 -4.47 4.08
C LYS A 106 6.59 -4.65 2.66
N VAL A 107 5.74 -4.48 1.64
CA VAL A 107 6.15 -4.65 0.23
C VAL A 107 7.10 -3.55 -0.25
N ALA A 108 7.06 -2.36 0.35
CA ALA A 108 8.00 -1.28 0.03
C ALA A 108 9.44 -1.57 0.50
N HIS A 109 9.62 -2.51 1.44
CA HIS A 109 10.92 -2.82 2.05
C HIS A 109 11.41 -4.24 1.78
N GLN A 110 10.59 -5.11 1.18
CA GLN A 110 10.87 -6.53 1.01
C GLN A 110 10.37 -6.98 -0.37
N LEU A 111 11.23 -7.69 -1.11
CA LEU A 111 10.90 -8.17 -2.45
C LEU A 111 10.02 -9.43 -2.42
N ASP A 112 10.29 -10.42 -1.56
CA ASP A 112 9.59 -11.72 -1.59
C ASP A 112 8.49 -11.82 -0.51
N VAL A 113 7.65 -10.79 -0.37
CA VAL A 113 6.55 -10.82 0.60
C VAL A 113 5.39 -11.64 0.04
N LYS A 114 5.02 -12.70 0.75
CA LYS A 114 3.83 -13.50 0.47
C LYS A 114 2.77 -13.20 1.52
N PHE A 115 1.59 -12.81 1.06
CA PHE A 115 0.45 -12.55 1.94
C PHE A 115 -0.53 -13.71 1.92
N SER A 116 -1.30 -13.80 2.99
CA SER A 116 -2.41 -14.74 3.11
C SER A 116 -3.63 -14.02 3.68
N ASN A 117 -4.80 -14.66 3.66
CA ASN A 117 -5.99 -14.11 4.30
C ASN A 117 -5.83 -13.86 5.80
N LYS A 118 -4.85 -14.51 6.47
CA LYS A 118 -4.52 -14.22 7.87
C LYS A 118 -3.92 -12.83 8.06
N ASP A 119 -3.35 -12.26 7.00
CA ASP A 119 -2.79 -10.91 7.01
C ASP A 119 -3.86 -9.82 6.83
N LEU A 120 -5.13 -10.15 6.59
CA LEU A 120 -6.17 -9.14 6.37
C LEU A 120 -6.51 -8.37 7.65
N GLY A 121 -6.43 -8.98 8.83
CA GLY A 121 -6.76 -8.33 10.10
C GLY A 121 -8.12 -7.59 10.05
N GLU A 122 -8.10 -6.30 10.40
CA GLU A 122 -9.28 -5.42 10.40
C GLU A 122 -10.03 -5.35 9.07
N ILE A 123 -9.36 -5.55 7.94
CA ILE A 123 -10.01 -5.59 6.62
C ILE A 123 -11.07 -6.69 6.59
N SER A 124 -10.77 -7.87 7.14
CA SER A 124 -11.71 -8.99 7.19
C SER A 124 -12.93 -8.65 8.06
N SER A 125 -12.71 -8.04 9.22
CA SER A 125 -13.78 -7.62 10.14
C SER A 125 -14.73 -6.63 9.48
N ILE A 126 -14.18 -5.62 8.80
CA ILE A 126 -14.97 -4.59 8.11
C ILE A 126 -15.78 -5.20 6.96
N LEU A 127 -15.16 -6.06 6.14
CA LEU A 127 -15.84 -6.66 5.00
C LEU A 127 -17.01 -7.55 5.42
N LYS A 128 -16.87 -8.33 6.50
CA LYS A 128 -17.97 -9.16 7.04
C LYS A 128 -19.21 -8.36 7.45
N ILE A 129 -19.01 -7.09 7.82
CA ILE A 129 -20.11 -6.18 8.18
C ILE A 129 -20.65 -5.48 6.93
N ALA A 130 -19.77 -5.03 6.03
CA ALA A 130 -20.13 -4.19 4.90
C ALA A 130 -20.66 -4.93 3.66
N ARG A 131 -20.47 -6.26 3.60
CA ARG A 131 -20.77 -7.10 2.44
C ARG A 131 -21.32 -8.45 2.89
N THR A 132 -22.28 -8.98 2.12
CA THR A 132 -22.87 -10.31 2.34
C THR A 132 -22.21 -11.40 1.50
N ASP A 133 -21.31 -11.04 0.58
CA ASP A 133 -20.70 -11.92 -0.43
C ASP A 133 -19.19 -12.12 -0.24
N VAL A 134 -18.73 -12.29 1.00
CA VAL A 134 -17.29 -12.31 1.33
C VAL A 134 -16.65 -13.70 1.44
N ASP A 135 -17.41 -14.77 1.23
CA ASP A 135 -16.89 -16.12 1.44
C ASP A 135 -15.93 -16.55 0.31
N ALA A 136 -14.83 -17.19 0.72
CA ALA A 136 -13.83 -17.85 -0.13
C ALA A 136 -12.99 -16.98 -1.09
N LEU A 137 -12.89 -15.67 -0.87
CA LEU A 137 -12.04 -14.79 -1.69
C LEU A 137 -10.54 -14.95 -1.37
N SER A 138 -9.70 -14.77 -2.39
CA SER A 138 -8.25 -14.63 -2.23
C SER A 138 -7.87 -13.36 -1.44
N PHE A 139 -6.61 -13.27 -1.00
CA PHE A 139 -6.10 -12.10 -0.29
C PHE A 139 -6.32 -10.83 -1.11
N ILE A 140 -5.91 -10.85 -2.38
CA ILE A 140 -5.95 -9.65 -3.22
C ILE A 140 -7.38 -9.26 -3.60
N GLU A 141 -8.30 -10.21 -3.76
CA GLU A 141 -9.72 -9.92 -3.96
C GLU A 141 -10.35 -9.26 -2.72
N ASN A 142 -9.99 -9.69 -1.51
CA ASN A 142 -10.40 -9.02 -0.29
C ASN A 142 -9.88 -7.57 -0.25
N ILE A 143 -8.62 -7.33 -0.61
CA ILE A 143 -8.05 -5.97 -0.69
C ILE A 143 -8.81 -5.11 -1.70
N LYS A 144 -9.13 -5.64 -2.88
CA LYS A 144 -9.91 -4.93 -3.91
C LYS A 144 -11.33 -4.61 -3.44
N LYS A 145 -12.03 -5.59 -2.83
CA LYS A 145 -13.37 -5.36 -2.26
C LYS A 145 -13.34 -4.32 -1.15
N PHE A 146 -12.34 -4.39 -0.27
CA PHE A 146 -12.16 -3.41 0.79
C PHE A 146 -11.88 -2.02 0.23
N THR A 147 -11.08 -1.91 -0.82
CA THR A 147 -10.80 -0.64 -1.51
C THR A 147 -12.10 0.02 -1.97
N SER A 148 -13.00 -0.74 -2.60
CA SER A 148 -14.33 -0.24 -2.99
C SER A 148 -15.15 0.24 -1.78
N VAL A 149 -15.15 -0.50 -0.67
CA VAL A 149 -15.81 -0.08 0.57
C VAL A 149 -15.18 1.22 1.09
N ALA A 150 -13.87 1.26 1.30
CA ALA A 150 -13.16 2.43 1.80
C ALA A 150 -13.46 3.68 0.95
N CYS A 151 -13.39 3.59 -0.38
CA CYS A 151 -13.71 4.72 -1.26
C CYS A 151 -15.16 5.18 -1.14
N THR A 152 -16.12 4.26 -0.94
CA THR A 152 -17.52 4.60 -0.71
C THR A 152 -17.70 5.42 0.57
N TRP A 153 -16.94 5.08 1.61
CA TRP A 153 -16.99 5.77 2.92
C TRP A 153 -16.18 7.07 2.94
N LEU A 154 -15.17 7.20 2.08
CA LEU A 154 -14.38 8.42 1.86
C LEU A 154 -15.05 9.40 0.88
N THR A 155 -16.04 8.96 0.11
CA THR A 155 -16.76 9.86 -0.80
C THR A 155 -17.62 10.83 0.02
N PRO A 156 -17.47 12.15 -0.16
CA PRO A 156 -18.35 13.13 0.50
C PRO A 156 -19.81 12.86 0.13
N LYS A 157 -20.68 12.84 1.14
CA LYS A 157 -22.12 12.57 0.98
C LYS A 157 -22.90 13.85 1.23
N ASP A 158 -24.11 13.93 0.70
CA ASP A 158 -25.01 15.02 1.10
C ASP A 158 -25.31 14.95 2.61
N ASP A 159 -25.67 16.09 3.20
CA ASP A 159 -25.87 16.25 4.63
C ASP A 159 -26.91 15.28 5.23
N LYS A 160 -27.92 14.89 4.44
CA LYS A 160 -29.01 14.01 4.87
C LYS A 160 -28.53 12.57 5.01
N ILE A 161 -27.71 12.10 4.06
CA ILE A 161 -27.10 10.78 4.13
C ILE A 161 -26.04 10.73 5.24
N GLN A 162 -25.26 11.80 5.44
CA GLN A 162 -24.32 11.90 6.56
C GLN A 162 -25.05 11.76 7.90
N GLY A 163 -26.22 12.40 8.05
CA GLY A 163 -27.04 12.33 9.27
C GLY A 163 -27.42 10.90 9.67
N TYR A 164 -27.98 10.11 8.74
CA TYR A 164 -28.38 8.72 9.03
C TYR A 164 -27.22 7.83 9.46
N ILE A 165 -26.04 8.05 8.89
CA ILE A 165 -24.88 7.20 9.18
C ILE A 165 -24.20 7.63 10.48
N ALA A 166 -24.12 8.94 10.76
CA ALA A 166 -23.61 9.44 12.04
C ALA A 166 -24.45 8.93 13.23
N GLU A 167 -25.78 8.94 13.09
CA GLU A 167 -26.70 8.37 14.08
C GLU A 167 -26.40 6.88 14.33
N SER A 168 -26.25 6.11 13.25
CA SER A 168 -25.97 4.67 13.33
C SER A 168 -24.62 4.35 14.01
N ILE A 169 -23.59 5.17 13.81
CA ILE A 169 -22.23 4.94 14.32
C ILE A 169 -22.05 5.42 15.77
N SER A 170 -22.89 6.34 16.23
CA SER A 170 -22.86 6.84 17.62
C SER A 170 -22.97 5.73 18.69
N HIS A 171 -23.45 4.54 18.29
CA HIS A 171 -23.58 3.36 19.13
C HIS A 171 -22.34 2.46 19.19
N ILE A 172 -21.32 2.70 18.35
CA ILE A 172 -20.10 1.89 18.30
C ILE A 172 -19.07 2.46 19.28
N LYS A 173 -18.70 1.71 20.31
CA LYS A 173 -17.59 2.03 21.23
C LYS A 173 -16.33 1.28 20.79
N TYR A 174 -15.23 2.01 20.58
CA TYR A 174 -13.91 1.41 20.40
C TYR A 174 -13.28 1.14 21.77
N ASN A 175 -12.73 -0.06 21.97
CA ASN A 175 -11.81 -0.33 23.06
C ASN A 175 -10.41 0.11 22.60
N GLU A 176 -9.77 0.98 23.38
CA GLU A 176 -8.38 1.44 23.19
C GLU A 176 -7.36 0.30 23.28
#